data_AF-A0A6J7ZGW4-F1
#
_entry.id   AF-A0A6J7ZGW4-F1
#
_cell.length_a   1.000
_cell.length_b   1.000
_cell.length_c   1.000
_cell.angle_alpha   90.00
_cell.angle_beta   90.00
_cell.angle_gamma   90.00
#
_symmetry.space_group_name_H-M   'P 1'
#
loop_
_entity.id
_entity.type
_entity.pdbx_description
1 polymer ?
#
loop_
_entity_poly.entity_id
_entity_poly.type
_entity_poly.pdbx_seq_one_letter_code
_entity_poly.pdbx_strand_id
1 'polypeptide(L)'
;MDNSTEFDSQARSTQLEFLAEKVLTLATTAEGNPLEILAVLRILEQLHQNIRESLFQQSLPDSRQKLYHLLREIESKGGWPYIPRSSLKSMMENLHREFPEVTLEEEVDPDGEGNKNQD
;
A
#
# COMPACT_ATOMS: atom_id res chain seq x y z
N MET A 1 15.77 19.94 -20.25
CA MET A 1 16.17 18.53 -20.33
C MET A 1 15.04 17.73 -19.70
N ASP A 2 14.07 17.19 -20.46
CA ASP A 2 13.18 16.13 -19.91
C ASP A 2 12.27 15.39 -20.92
N ASN A 3 12.49 15.50 -22.24
CA ASN A 3 11.57 14.86 -23.21
C ASN A 3 11.72 13.33 -23.28
N SER A 4 12.83 12.79 -22.77
CA SER A 4 13.12 11.35 -22.75
C SER A 4 12.32 10.62 -21.68
N THR A 5 12.15 11.23 -20.50
CA THR A 5 11.49 10.62 -19.34
C THR A 5 9.98 10.50 -19.53
N GLU A 6 9.38 11.47 -20.24
CA GLU A 6 7.97 11.49 -20.62
C GLU A 6 7.65 10.43 -21.69
N PHE A 7 8.50 10.32 -22.74
CA PHE A 7 8.37 9.27 -23.76
C PHE A 7 8.50 7.87 -23.17
N ASP A 8 9.48 7.67 -22.28
CA ASP A 8 9.67 6.40 -21.60
C ASP A 8 8.49 6.05 -20.68
N SER A 9 7.85 7.04 -20.07
CA SER A 9 6.64 6.85 -19.27
C SER A 9 5.44 6.46 -20.11
N GLN A 10 5.26 7.11 -21.27
CA GLN A 10 4.17 6.82 -22.19
C GLN A 10 4.33 5.43 -22.83
N ALA A 11 5.54 5.06 -23.26
CA ALA A 11 5.83 3.74 -23.79
C ALA A 11 5.55 2.63 -22.77
N ARG A 12 5.90 2.85 -21.49
CA ARG A 12 5.55 1.92 -20.40
C ARG A 12 4.04 1.82 -20.17
N SER A 13 3.30 2.93 -20.27
CA SER A 13 1.82 2.91 -20.16
C SER A 13 1.21 2.06 -21.26
N THR A 14 1.62 2.25 -22.52
CA THR A 14 1.11 1.46 -23.66
C THR A 14 1.43 -0.03 -23.52
N GLN A 15 2.59 -0.39 -22.97
CA GLN A 15 2.94 -1.79 -22.70
C GLN A 15 2.04 -2.42 -21.64
N LEU A 16 1.70 -1.69 -20.58
CA LEU A 16 0.79 -2.15 -19.52
C LEU A 16 -0.64 -2.31 -20.04
N GLU A 17 -1.12 -1.36 -20.85
CA GLU A 17 -2.42 -1.43 -21.51
C GLU A 17 -2.52 -2.66 -22.42
N PHE A 18 -1.49 -2.91 -23.25
CA PHE A 18 -1.43 -4.09 -24.10
C PHE A 18 -1.43 -5.41 -23.32
N LEU A 19 -0.75 -5.46 -22.17
CA LEU A 19 -0.78 -6.63 -21.30
C LEU A 19 -2.18 -6.84 -20.70
N ALA A 20 -2.83 -5.76 -20.25
CA ALA A 20 -4.18 -5.82 -19.72
C ALA A 20 -5.18 -6.32 -20.79
N GLU A 21 -5.08 -5.83 -22.03
CA GLU A 21 -5.90 -6.30 -23.15
C GLU A 21 -5.68 -7.79 -23.45
N LYS A 22 -4.42 -8.27 -23.41
CA LYS A 22 -4.12 -9.69 -23.60
C LYS A 22 -4.73 -10.58 -22.53
N VAL A 23 -4.60 -10.19 -21.27
CA VAL A 23 -5.18 -10.92 -20.14
C VAL A 23 -6.70 -10.95 -20.26
N LEU A 24 -7.31 -9.81 -20.57
CA LEU A 24 -8.75 -9.71 -20.75
C LEU A 24 -9.23 -10.56 -21.94
N THR A 25 -8.50 -10.55 -23.05
CA THR A 25 -8.80 -11.39 -24.22
C THR A 25 -8.80 -12.86 -23.83
N LEU A 26 -7.79 -13.32 -23.09
CA LEU A 26 -7.72 -14.72 -22.60
C LEU A 26 -8.92 -15.07 -21.71
N ALA A 27 -9.30 -14.17 -20.80
CA ALA A 27 -10.44 -14.37 -19.93
C ALA A 27 -11.77 -14.43 -20.71
N THR A 28 -11.96 -13.54 -21.69
CA THR A 28 -13.15 -13.52 -22.56
C THR A 28 -13.22 -14.76 -23.44
N THR A 29 -12.08 -15.25 -23.97
CA THR A 29 -12.08 -16.48 -24.77
C THR A 29 -12.42 -17.73 -23.95
N ALA A 30 -12.23 -17.68 -22.64
CA ALA A 30 -12.58 -18.73 -21.69
C ALA A 30 -14.03 -18.62 -21.17
N GLU A 31 -14.84 -17.72 -21.73
CA GLU A 31 -16.24 -17.52 -21.31
C GLU A 31 -17.03 -18.84 -21.39
N GLY A 32 -17.80 -19.12 -20.33
CA GLY A 32 -18.53 -20.39 -20.20
C GLY A 32 -17.69 -21.59 -19.76
N ASN A 33 -16.37 -21.44 -19.58
CA ASN A 33 -15.48 -22.45 -19.02
C ASN A 33 -14.86 -22.01 -17.68
N PRO A 34 -15.47 -22.35 -16.53
CA PRO A 34 -15.00 -21.93 -15.22
C PRO A 34 -13.57 -22.37 -14.88
N LEU A 35 -13.10 -23.50 -15.42
CA LEU A 35 -11.75 -24.01 -15.14
C LEU A 35 -10.67 -23.19 -15.86
N GLU A 36 -10.94 -22.76 -17.09
CA GLU A 36 -10.02 -21.90 -17.83
C GLU A 36 -9.98 -20.48 -17.24
N ILE A 37 -11.13 -19.93 -16.85
CA ILE A 37 -11.18 -18.66 -16.12
C ILE A 37 -10.38 -18.77 -14.80
N LEU A 38 -10.55 -19.86 -14.06
CA LEU A 38 -9.79 -20.10 -12.84
C LEU A 38 -8.28 -20.21 -13.09
N ALA A 39 -7.85 -20.79 -14.22
CA ALA A 39 -6.45 -20.85 -14.60
C ALA A 39 -5.87 -19.44 -14.83
N VAL A 40 -6.60 -18.56 -15.52
CA VAL A 40 -6.22 -17.14 -15.71
C VAL A 40 -6.07 -16.45 -14.37
N LEU A 41 -7.06 -16.57 -13.47
CA LEU A 41 -7.03 -15.96 -12.14
C LEU A 41 -5.84 -16.44 -11.30
N ARG A 42 -5.52 -17.74 -11.33
CA ARG A 42 -4.37 -18.29 -10.59
C ARG A 42 -3.03 -17.75 -11.07
N ILE A 43 -2.86 -17.58 -12.38
CA ILE A 43 -1.63 -17.01 -12.94
C ILE A 43 -1.51 -15.54 -12.54
N LEU A 44 -2.60 -14.77 -12.61
CA LEU A 44 -2.60 -13.37 -12.17
C LEU A 44 -2.24 -13.24 -10.69
N GLU A 45 -2.82 -14.08 -9.83
CA GLU A 45 -2.47 -14.09 -8.41
C GLU A 45 -1.00 -14.45 -8.19
N GLN A 46 -0.47 -15.48 -8.86
CA GLN A 46 0.94 -15.86 -8.73
C GLN A 46 1.88 -14.75 -9.20
N LEU A 47 1.56 -14.09 -10.33
CA LEU A 47 2.33 -12.95 -10.83
C LEU A 47 2.28 -11.79 -9.84
N HIS A 48 1.09 -11.46 -9.33
CA HIS A 48 0.91 -10.42 -8.32
C HIS A 48 1.73 -10.72 -7.06
N GLN A 49 1.66 -11.95 -6.53
CA GLN A 49 2.46 -12.37 -5.36
C GLN A 49 3.97 -12.23 -5.62
N ASN A 50 4.45 -12.73 -6.76
CA ASN A 50 5.86 -12.65 -7.11
C ASN A 50 6.34 -11.20 -7.22
N ILE A 51 5.59 -10.33 -7.92
CA ILE A 51 5.93 -8.91 -8.05
C ILE A 51 5.91 -8.24 -6.67
N ARG A 52 4.89 -8.53 -5.85
CA ARG A 52 4.76 -7.97 -4.51
C ARG A 52 5.96 -8.31 -3.63
N GLU A 53 6.34 -9.59 -3.57
CA GLU A 53 7.35 -10.09 -2.64
C GLU A 53 8.78 -9.79 -3.11
N SER A 54 9.04 -9.90 -4.42
CA SER A 54 10.38 -9.72 -4.97
C SER A 54 10.71 -8.30 -5.39
N LEU A 55 9.75 -7.54 -5.93
CA LEU A 55 10.03 -6.22 -6.49
C LEU A 55 9.46 -5.10 -5.61
N PHE A 56 8.16 -5.17 -5.29
CA PHE A 56 7.47 -4.09 -4.56
C PHE A 56 7.99 -3.94 -3.13
N GLN A 57 8.11 -5.04 -2.38
CA GLN A 57 8.60 -4.99 -1.00
C GLN A 57 10.04 -4.48 -0.90
N GLN A 58 10.90 -4.82 -1.86
CA GLN A 58 12.28 -4.30 -1.92
C GLN A 58 12.35 -2.82 -2.35
N SER A 59 11.34 -2.35 -3.07
CA SER A 59 11.23 -0.97 -3.53
C SER A 59 10.51 -0.06 -2.53
N LEU A 60 10.08 -0.58 -1.37
CA LEU A 60 9.42 0.22 -0.35
C LEU A 60 10.38 1.31 0.15
N PRO A 61 9.92 2.57 0.24
CA PRO A 61 10.75 3.64 0.75
C PRO A 61 11.18 3.37 2.19
N ASP A 62 12.44 3.63 2.46
CA ASP A 62 13.06 3.60 3.79
C ASP A 62 12.78 4.89 4.59
N SER A 63 12.38 5.97 3.92
CA SER A 63 11.98 7.23 4.56
C SER A 63 10.46 7.39 4.64
N ARG A 64 10.00 7.82 5.81
CA ARG A 64 8.58 8.02 6.11
C ARG A 64 7.87 8.99 5.17
N GLN A 65 8.52 10.09 4.79
CA GLN A 65 7.93 11.07 3.87
C GLN A 65 7.64 10.44 2.51
N LYS A 66 8.61 9.69 1.95
CA LYS A 66 8.42 8.97 0.69
C LYS A 66 7.38 7.87 0.82
N LEU A 67 7.33 7.19 1.97
CA LEU A 67 6.30 6.19 2.26
C LEU A 67 4.90 6.83 2.30
N TYR A 68 4.71 7.98 2.95
CA TYR A 68 3.45 8.71 2.93
C TYR A 68 3.05 9.13 1.51
N HIS A 69 4.00 9.64 0.72
CA HIS A 69 3.72 9.97 -0.69
C HIS A 69 3.25 8.75 -1.48
N LEU A 70 3.93 7.60 -1.31
CA LEU A 70 3.52 6.35 -1.94
C LEU A 70 2.10 5.92 -1.49
N LEU A 71 1.79 6.00 -0.19
CA LEU A 71 0.46 5.67 0.32
C LEU A 71 -0.62 6.57 -0.26
N ARG A 72 -0.37 7.89 -0.36
CA ARG A 72 -1.30 8.86 -0.95
C ARG A 72 -1.53 8.63 -2.44
N GLU A 73 -0.51 8.22 -3.17
CA GLU A 73 -0.63 7.81 -4.58
C GLU A 73 -1.52 6.56 -4.71
N ILE A 74 -1.33 5.56 -3.85
CA ILE A 74 -2.16 4.34 -3.83
C ILE A 74 -3.62 4.67 -3.46
N GLU A 75 -3.84 5.53 -2.46
CA GLU A 75 -5.18 5.97 -2.06
C GLU A 75 -5.92 6.73 -3.17
N SER A 76 -5.22 7.61 -3.89
CA SER A 76 -5.85 8.48 -4.90
C SER A 76 -6.19 7.77 -6.21
N LYS A 77 -5.39 6.78 -6.62
CA LYS A 77 -5.59 6.01 -7.86
C LYS A 77 -6.32 4.68 -7.64
N GLY A 78 -6.47 4.25 -6.39
CA GLY A 78 -7.03 2.95 -6.03
C GLY A 78 -6.08 1.79 -6.34
N GLY A 79 -6.49 0.56 -6.01
CA GLY A 79 -5.70 -0.64 -6.27
C GLY A 79 -4.65 -0.93 -5.21
N TRP A 80 -5.09 -1.14 -3.96
CA TRP A 80 -4.20 -1.68 -2.93
C TRP A 80 -3.65 -3.04 -3.41
N PRO A 81 -2.32 -3.24 -3.48
CA PRO A 81 -1.79 -4.58 -3.62
C PRO A 81 -2.29 -5.41 -2.43
N TYR A 82 -2.58 -6.69 -2.63
CA TYR A 82 -2.94 -7.54 -1.49
C TYR A 82 -1.73 -7.60 -0.55
N ILE A 83 -1.72 -6.84 0.55
CA ILE A 83 -0.59 -6.80 1.48
C ILE A 83 -0.87 -7.81 2.62
N PRO A 84 0.00 -8.82 2.80
CA PRO A 84 -0.10 -9.73 3.94
C PRO A 84 -0.04 -8.97 5.27
N ARG A 85 -0.79 -9.42 6.28
CA ARG A 85 -0.85 -8.75 7.60
C ARG A 85 0.51 -8.58 8.27
N SER A 86 1.45 -9.49 8.04
CA SER A 86 2.83 -9.40 8.55
C SER A 86 3.60 -8.23 7.93
N SER A 87 3.50 -8.03 6.62
CA SER A 87 4.12 -6.90 5.92
C SER A 87 3.52 -5.57 6.35
N LEU A 88 2.20 -5.53 6.57
CA LEU A 88 1.51 -4.37 7.15
C LEU A 88 2.05 -4.04 8.55
N LYS A 89 2.26 -5.07 9.39
CA LYS A 89 2.81 -4.90 10.74
C LYS A 89 4.21 -4.30 10.69
N SER A 90 5.08 -4.80 9.81
CA SER A 90 6.44 -4.24 9.65
C SER A 90 6.42 -2.80 9.12
N MET A 91 5.50 -2.46 8.20
CA MET A 91 5.30 -1.06 7.77
C MET A 91 4.84 -0.18 8.94
N MET A 92 3.89 -0.65 9.76
CA MET A 92 3.42 0.09 10.94
C MET A 92 4.48 0.20 12.04
N GLU A 93 5.33 -0.80 12.23
CA GLU A 93 6.44 -0.76 13.19
C GLU A 93 7.47 0.30 12.79
N ASN A 94 7.77 0.43 11.48
CA ASN A 94 8.64 1.49 10.97
C ASN A 94 8.02 2.88 11.22
N LEU A 95 6.70 3.01 11.09
CA LEU A 95 5.99 4.24 11.43
C LEU A 95 6.03 4.53 12.95
N HIS A 96 5.75 3.55 13.81
CA HIS A 96 5.75 3.76 15.27
C HIS A 96 7.14 4.04 15.84
N ARG A 97 8.20 3.47 15.26
CA ARG A 97 9.57 3.69 15.73
C ARG A 97 10.02 5.16 15.63
N GLU A 98 9.51 5.91 14.65
CA GLU A 98 9.84 7.33 14.45
C GLU A 98 8.85 8.31 15.10
N PHE A 99 7.65 7.86 15.50
CA PHE A 99 6.74 8.64 16.35
C PHE A 99 6.29 7.73 17.49
N PRO A 100 7.03 7.67 18.62
CA PRO A 100 6.42 7.15 19.83
C PRO A 100 5.21 8.04 20.14
N GLU A 101 4.07 7.42 20.48
CA GLU A 101 2.88 8.16 20.92
C GLU A 101 3.31 9.27 21.88
N VAL A 102 2.94 10.51 21.56
CA VAL A 102 2.87 11.53 22.60
C VAL A 102 1.74 11.04 23.50
N THR A 103 2.10 10.44 24.63
CA THR A 103 1.20 10.30 25.77
C THR A 103 0.66 11.70 26.01
N LEU A 104 -0.59 11.93 25.64
CA LEU A 104 -1.37 13.04 26.17
C LEU A 104 -1.53 12.72 27.65
N GLU A 105 -0.52 13.12 28.44
CA GLU A 105 -0.65 13.18 29.88
C GLU A 105 -1.86 14.10 30.13
N GLU A 106 -2.95 13.52 30.61
CA GLU A 106 -4.04 14.30 31.20
C GLU A 106 -3.39 15.20 32.25
N GLU A 107 -3.43 16.52 32.03
CA GLU A 107 -3.18 17.50 33.09
C GLU A 107 -4.24 17.26 34.17
N VAL A 108 -3.90 16.41 35.14
CA VAL A 108 -4.60 16.37 36.42
C VAL A 108 -4.09 17.57 37.20
N ASP A 109 -4.81 18.67 37.09
CA ASP A 109 -4.68 19.83 37.96
C ASP A 109 -5.03 19.39 39.40
N PRO A 110 -4.06 19.32 40.35
CA PRO A 110 -4.33 18.79 41.67
C PRO A 110 -4.80 19.86 42.67
N ASP A 111 -4.99 21.13 42.25
CA ASP A 111 -5.25 22.22 43.19
C ASP A 111 -6.65 22.84 42.99
N GLY A 112 -7.68 22.02 43.19
CA GLY A 112 -9.08 22.42 43.27
C GLY A 112 -9.77 21.97 44.56
N GLU A 113 -9.91 22.93 45.49
CA GLU A 113 -10.85 22.94 46.63
C GLU A 113 -10.61 22.02 47.83
N GLY A 114 -10.00 22.61 48.86
CA GLY A 114 -10.69 22.93 50.12
C GLY A 114 -11.35 21.78 50.90
N ASN A 115 -10.70 21.34 51.98
CA ASN A 115 -11.45 20.90 53.15
C ASN A 115 -10.84 21.48 54.43
N LYS A 116 -11.64 22.37 55.05
CA LYS A 116 -11.50 22.80 56.44
C LYS A 116 -11.68 21.58 57.34
N ASN A 117 -10.82 21.38 58.33
CA ASN A 117 -11.14 20.83 59.67
C ASN A 117 -9.85 20.70 60.51
N GLN A 118 -10.00 20.93 61.82
CA GLN A 118 -9.02 20.89 62.94
C GLN A 118 -8.41 22.27 63.26
N ASP A 119 -8.61 22.90 64.42
CA ASP A 119 -9.22 22.53 65.72
C ASP A 119 -10.00 23.72 66.32
#